data_AF-A0A3E4KU05-F1
#
_entry.id   AF-A0A3E4KU05-F1
#
_cell.length_a   1.000
_cell.length_b   1.000
_cell.length_c   1.000
_cell.angle_alpha   90.00
_cell.angle_beta   90.00
_cell.angle_gamma   90.00
#
_symmetry.space_group_name_H-M   'P 1'
#
loop_
_entity.id
_entity.type
_entity.pdbx_description
1 polymer ?
#
loop_
_entity_poly.entity_id
_entity_poly.type
_entity_poly.pdbx_seq_one_letter_code
_entity_poly.pdbx_strand_id
1 'polypeptide(L)'
;MNAYLRRVGLLLALFIVGSCSDNMVENSENSSLIEKNDGEVDLNSLKSEFSFALARVLNESEGVRKLIKEEAIKQFDHDYDVLYMLVKDKQLGGGGTLEGFLLKYVSRENLLSLYKEMPTLTIFVPSLPGDSFSAEGWNTAKEIPYVAYKNKENEILFVDNAGNLDIINRDEIPIFPIVVVKPSERVILQSTSTRSSNNSCIMRANNGINFVFEYDEFNNITPSKANTRAVEIPDNLKRIYDAKKYADQNGVWQRDYIYYGISTMEGMGMYRNNISECIYAFELTGDPNEVYGDISDQDDDPHYEPFNGYRGQGGWYGGNYEFIVKTYVSSSQLVANEIIKVLSISPKDLFWYNGEKRRDETQIKTIGAMAAFKKYYLPIPIPLFDWNLENYSSSITISIEEKDIETTEQNVTKTTSTFATNFEFNPTFAAVVKIGAKMGASATVTHEVSTTITRYLNSDVLGDVLINFGDDVVIKNEMENIGGSEDESLIRRRGDDKVPYTPKPIYVPVLNPKYNSGRYKIEIIPLAQY
;
A
#
# COMPACT_ATOMS: atom_id res chain seq x y z
N MET A 1 11.20 77.93 10.06
CA MET A 1 10.61 79.05 9.31
C MET A 1 10.62 78.67 7.83
N ASN A 2 9.46 78.74 7.16
CA ASN A 2 9.17 78.44 5.74
C ASN A 2 9.20 76.94 5.37
N ALA A 3 8.09 76.22 5.12
CA ALA A 3 6.87 76.41 4.33
C ALA A 3 7.04 76.18 2.81
N TYR A 4 6.23 75.22 2.31
CA TYR A 4 5.84 74.95 0.90
C TYR A 4 6.89 74.24 0.02
N LEU A 5 6.59 73.25 -0.84
CA LEU A 5 5.38 72.94 -1.62
C LEU A 5 5.53 71.55 -2.34
N ARG A 6 4.38 70.88 -2.60
CA ARG A 6 4.08 69.93 -3.71
C ARG A 6 4.54 68.45 -3.70
N ARG A 7 3.53 67.60 -3.44
CA ARG A 7 2.97 66.52 -4.30
C ARG A 7 3.96 65.55 -4.98
N VAL A 8 3.87 64.27 -4.62
CA VAL A 8 3.25 63.14 -5.38
C VAL A 8 3.51 61.86 -4.56
N GLY A 9 2.49 61.01 -4.36
CA GLY A 9 2.68 59.69 -3.74
C GLY A 9 1.38 59.09 -3.25
N LEU A 10 0.74 58.31 -4.13
CA LEU A 10 -0.51 57.61 -3.93
C LEU A 10 -0.33 56.43 -2.93
N LEU A 11 -1.16 56.41 -1.89
CA LEU A 11 -1.66 55.29 -1.07
C LEU A 11 -0.91 53.94 -1.07
N LEU A 12 -0.25 53.65 0.06
CA LEU A 12 0.01 52.29 0.55
C LEU A 12 -0.26 52.25 2.07
N ALA A 13 -0.91 51.16 2.50
CA ALA A 13 -1.05 50.68 3.88
C ALA A 13 -1.77 51.57 4.92
N LEU A 14 -2.97 51.15 5.30
CA LEU A 14 -3.57 51.49 6.60
C LEU A 14 -3.48 50.22 7.48
N PHE A 15 -2.44 50.21 8.31
CA PHE A 15 -2.28 49.34 9.46
C PHE A 15 -2.03 50.26 10.66
N ILE A 16 -2.50 49.82 11.83
CA ILE A 16 -2.19 50.28 13.19
C ILE A 16 -3.06 51.41 13.75
N VAL A 17 -3.83 51.06 14.78
CA VAL A 17 -3.61 51.46 16.20
C VAL A 17 -4.01 50.22 17.03
N GLY A 18 -3.18 49.55 17.84
CA GLY A 18 -2.38 50.00 18.99
C GLY A 18 -3.28 50.08 20.23
N SER A 19 -3.02 49.55 21.43
CA SER A 19 -1.90 48.84 22.08
C SER A 19 -2.37 48.46 23.51
N CYS A 20 -1.71 47.46 24.12
CA CYS A 20 -1.37 47.27 25.54
C CYS A 20 -1.75 45.90 26.14
N SER A 21 -0.69 45.12 26.44
CA SER A 21 -0.55 44.11 27.48
C SER A 21 -0.51 44.79 28.88
N ASP A 22 -0.57 44.19 30.07
CA ASP A 22 -0.48 42.84 30.67
C ASP A 22 -1.53 42.80 31.84
N ASN A 23 -2.00 41.73 32.50
CA ASN A 23 -1.31 40.64 33.20
C ASN A 23 -2.35 39.64 33.81
N MET A 24 -2.01 38.35 33.77
CA MET A 24 -2.16 37.27 34.77
C MET A 24 -3.38 37.10 35.70
N VAL A 25 -4.02 35.92 35.55
CA VAL A 25 -4.32 34.85 36.53
C VAL A 25 -5.48 34.98 37.57
N GLU A 26 -6.28 33.91 37.59
CA GLU A 26 -7.09 33.26 38.65
C GLU A 26 -8.59 33.57 38.90
N ASN A 27 -9.37 32.50 38.67
CA ASN A 27 -10.45 31.91 39.47
C ASN A 27 -11.82 32.60 39.70
N SER A 28 -12.82 31.86 39.22
CA SER A 28 -14.05 31.42 39.91
C SER A 28 -15.38 32.16 39.67
N GLU A 29 -16.37 31.29 39.44
CA GLU A 29 -17.83 31.43 39.59
C GLU A 29 -18.67 32.07 38.47
N ASN A 30 -19.22 31.16 37.65
CA ASN A 30 -20.63 31.03 37.26
C ASN A 30 -21.41 32.28 36.79
N SER A 31 -21.63 32.33 35.47
CA SER A 31 -22.90 32.76 34.90
C SER A 31 -23.15 32.05 33.56
N SER A 32 -23.80 30.90 33.67
CA SER A 32 -24.87 30.38 32.80
C SER A 32 -25.09 31.00 31.40
N LEU A 33 -25.14 30.08 30.42
CA LEU A 33 -26.10 30.02 29.31
C LEU A 33 -25.93 31.05 28.19
N ILE A 34 -25.29 30.62 27.10
CA ILE A 34 -25.93 30.14 25.86
C ILE A 34 -24.76 29.87 24.89
N GLU A 35 -24.27 28.63 24.85
CA GLU A 35 -23.54 28.16 23.68
C GLU A 35 -24.54 27.50 22.73
N LYS A 36 -24.54 28.00 21.50
CA LYS A 36 -25.28 27.42 20.38
C LYS A 36 -24.69 26.05 20.06
N ASN A 37 -25.35 24.99 20.51
CA ASN A 37 -25.22 23.68 19.89
C ASN A 37 -26.13 23.67 18.66
N ASP A 38 -25.60 24.03 17.49
CA ASP A 38 -26.13 23.50 16.23
C ASP A 38 -25.65 22.03 16.13
N GLY A 39 -26.59 21.11 15.99
CA GLY A 39 -26.37 19.67 16.12
C GLY A 39 -25.47 19.08 15.04
N GLU A 40 -24.19 18.89 15.37
CA GLU A 40 -23.29 18.02 14.62
C GLU A 40 -23.72 16.57 14.86
N VAL A 41 -24.18 15.90 13.79
CA VAL A 41 -24.55 14.48 13.86
C VAL A 41 -23.28 13.66 14.03
N ASP A 42 -23.24 12.86 15.09
CA ASP A 42 -22.08 12.04 15.42
C ASP A 42 -21.78 10.96 14.35
N LEU A 43 -20.60 11.00 13.74
CA LEU A 43 -20.15 10.02 12.74
C LEU A 43 -20.27 8.57 13.25
N ASN A 44 -20.01 8.33 14.54
CA ASN A 44 -20.15 6.99 15.11
C ASN A 44 -21.61 6.52 15.15
N SER A 45 -22.54 7.43 15.48
CA SER A 45 -23.98 7.14 15.39
C SER A 45 -24.38 6.82 13.95
N LEU A 46 -23.84 7.53 12.96
CA LEU A 46 -24.10 7.27 11.55
C LEU A 46 -23.55 5.91 11.08
N LYS A 47 -22.32 5.55 11.49
CA LYS A 47 -21.73 4.22 11.23
C LYS A 47 -22.58 3.10 11.84
N SER A 48 -23.03 3.28 13.08
CA SER A 48 -23.87 2.31 13.78
C SER A 48 -25.23 2.09 13.08
N GLU A 49 -25.94 3.18 12.75
CA GLU A 49 -27.24 3.11 12.07
C GLU A 49 -27.12 2.50 10.66
N PHE A 50 -26.08 2.89 9.91
CA PHE A 50 -25.80 2.30 8.60
C PHE A 50 -25.48 0.81 8.70
N SER A 51 -24.65 0.41 9.68
CA SER A 51 -24.27 -0.99 9.86
C SER A 51 -25.47 -1.86 10.21
N PHE A 52 -26.36 -1.38 11.08
CA PHE A 52 -27.61 -2.06 11.39
C PHE A 52 -28.55 -2.16 10.17
N ALA A 53 -28.72 -1.05 9.44
CA ALA A 53 -29.51 -1.04 8.20
C ALA A 53 -28.95 -2.04 7.18
N LEU A 54 -27.63 -2.08 7.01
CA LEU A 54 -26.95 -3.02 6.12
C LEU A 54 -27.17 -4.47 6.58
N ALA A 55 -27.07 -4.77 7.87
CA ALA A 55 -27.32 -6.13 8.40
C ALA A 55 -28.76 -6.61 8.11
N ARG A 56 -29.76 -5.72 8.26
CA ARG A 56 -31.16 -5.99 7.88
C ARG A 56 -31.29 -6.27 6.38
N VAL A 57 -30.72 -5.42 5.55
CA VAL A 57 -30.76 -5.54 4.08
C VAL A 57 -30.08 -6.83 3.62
N LEU A 58 -28.93 -7.15 4.20
CA LEU A 58 -28.18 -8.38 3.94
C LEU A 58 -28.94 -9.62 4.38
N ASN A 59 -29.84 -9.56 5.36
CA ASN A 59 -30.72 -10.67 5.72
C ASN A 59 -31.85 -10.83 4.68
N GLU A 60 -32.46 -9.73 4.25
CA GLU A 60 -33.67 -9.73 3.41
C GLU A 60 -33.42 -9.93 1.91
N SER A 61 -32.26 -9.52 1.40
CA SER A 61 -32.00 -9.44 -0.04
C SER A 61 -30.77 -10.24 -0.46
N GLU A 62 -31.00 -11.42 -1.06
CA GLU A 62 -29.94 -12.15 -1.76
C GLU A 62 -29.33 -11.33 -2.91
N GLY A 63 -30.15 -10.49 -3.56
CA GLY A 63 -29.69 -9.61 -4.64
C GLY A 63 -28.60 -8.64 -4.16
N VAL A 64 -28.74 -8.08 -2.96
CA VAL A 64 -27.71 -7.22 -2.36
C VAL A 64 -26.45 -8.01 -2.03
N ARG A 65 -26.59 -9.21 -1.45
CA ARG A 65 -25.44 -10.08 -1.16
C ARG A 65 -24.66 -10.44 -2.44
N LYS A 66 -25.37 -10.73 -3.54
CA LYS A 66 -24.76 -10.96 -4.86
C LYS A 66 -24.04 -9.73 -5.40
N LEU A 67 -24.67 -8.55 -5.33
CA LEU A 67 -24.02 -7.31 -5.76
C LEU A 67 -22.71 -7.08 -5.01
N ILE A 68 -22.72 -7.17 -3.67
CA ILE A 68 -21.51 -6.93 -2.86
C ILE A 68 -20.45 -7.97 -3.21
N LYS A 69 -20.80 -9.27 -3.29
CA LYS A 69 -19.87 -10.32 -3.69
C LYS A 69 -19.25 -10.07 -5.08
N GLU A 70 -20.07 -9.74 -6.07
CA GLU A 70 -19.64 -9.52 -7.45
C GLU A 70 -18.73 -8.30 -7.59
N GLU A 71 -18.93 -7.26 -6.78
CA GLU A 71 -18.06 -6.08 -6.76
C GLU A 71 -16.78 -6.34 -5.98
N ALA A 72 -16.84 -7.03 -4.83
CA ALA A 72 -15.68 -7.37 -4.01
C ALA A 72 -14.66 -8.25 -4.77
N ILE A 73 -15.12 -9.28 -5.49
CA ILE A 73 -14.24 -10.19 -6.26
C ILE A 73 -13.44 -9.47 -7.35
N LYS A 74 -13.87 -8.28 -7.80
CA LYS A 74 -13.10 -7.50 -8.77
C LYS A 74 -11.79 -6.97 -8.19
N GLN A 75 -11.73 -6.87 -6.86
CA GLN A 75 -10.62 -6.31 -6.11
C GLN A 75 -10.10 -5.01 -6.72
N PHE A 76 -10.99 -4.04 -6.94
CA PHE A 76 -10.70 -2.89 -7.80
C PHE A 76 -9.49 -2.07 -7.33
N ASP A 77 -9.19 -2.14 -6.03
CA ASP A 77 -8.06 -1.53 -5.33
C ASP A 77 -7.04 -2.55 -4.77
N HIS A 78 -7.05 -3.78 -5.30
CA HIS A 78 -6.33 -4.97 -4.80
C HIS A 78 -6.86 -5.59 -3.51
N ASP A 79 -7.94 -5.06 -2.94
CA ASP A 79 -8.62 -5.64 -1.78
C ASP A 79 -10.09 -5.95 -2.07
N TYR A 80 -10.78 -6.69 -1.20
CA TYR A 80 -12.20 -7.04 -1.36
C TYR A 80 -13.15 -5.91 -0.97
N ASP A 81 -12.73 -4.67 -1.23
CA ASP A 81 -13.48 -3.46 -0.95
C ASP A 81 -14.56 -3.20 -2.01
N VAL A 82 -15.73 -2.80 -1.53
CA VAL A 82 -16.84 -2.32 -2.38
C VAL A 82 -17.09 -0.86 -2.08
N LEU A 83 -16.59 0.04 -2.93
CA LEU A 83 -16.84 1.48 -2.79
C LEU A 83 -18.34 1.79 -2.93
N TYR A 84 -18.99 2.08 -1.80
CA TYR A 84 -20.45 2.19 -1.69
C TYR A 84 -21.03 3.17 -2.72
N MET A 85 -20.37 4.31 -2.89
CA MET A 85 -20.81 5.38 -3.79
C MET A 85 -20.89 4.97 -5.27
N LEU A 86 -20.13 3.95 -5.69
CA LEU A 86 -20.16 3.43 -7.06
C LEU A 86 -21.27 2.39 -7.29
N VAL A 87 -21.81 1.81 -6.22
CA VAL A 87 -22.72 0.64 -6.30
C VAL A 87 -24.12 0.92 -5.77
N LYS A 88 -24.30 1.97 -4.97
CA LYS A 88 -25.53 2.26 -4.22
C LYS A 88 -26.81 2.32 -5.09
N ASP A 89 -26.66 2.75 -6.35
CA ASP A 89 -27.76 2.96 -7.31
C ASP A 89 -27.87 1.83 -8.37
N LYS A 90 -27.03 0.78 -8.30
CA LYS A 90 -27.07 -0.33 -9.25
C LYS A 90 -28.40 -1.09 -9.11
N GLN A 91 -29.04 -1.38 -10.24
CA GLN A 91 -30.28 -2.14 -10.28
C GLN A 91 -30.01 -3.62 -10.01
N LEU A 92 -30.74 -4.19 -9.06
CA LEU A 92 -30.61 -5.60 -8.67
C LEU A 92 -31.53 -6.48 -9.53
N GLY A 93 -31.14 -7.74 -9.74
CA GLY A 93 -31.92 -8.72 -10.52
C GLY A 93 -33.34 -9.01 -10.00
N GLY A 94 -33.65 -8.60 -8.77
CA GLY A 94 -34.99 -8.68 -8.14
C GLY A 94 -35.73 -7.33 -8.05
N GLY A 95 -35.20 -6.27 -8.65
CA GLY A 95 -35.71 -4.90 -8.56
C GLY A 95 -35.17 -4.12 -7.37
N GLY A 96 -35.15 -2.78 -7.50
CA GLY A 96 -34.61 -1.87 -6.49
C GLY A 96 -33.09 -1.71 -6.56
N THR A 97 -32.56 -0.93 -5.63
CA THR A 97 -31.13 -0.60 -5.50
C THR A 97 -30.66 -0.79 -4.06
N LEU A 98 -29.36 -0.94 -3.83
CA LEU A 98 -28.80 -1.04 -2.47
C LEU A 98 -29.26 0.12 -1.57
N GLU A 99 -29.16 1.37 -2.05
CA GLU A 99 -29.62 2.54 -1.30
C GLU A 99 -31.13 2.50 -1.04
N GLY A 100 -31.92 2.05 -2.03
CA GLY A 100 -33.37 1.90 -1.87
C GLY A 100 -33.76 0.87 -0.80
N PHE A 101 -32.96 -0.19 -0.62
CA PHE A 101 -33.14 -1.13 0.48
C PHE A 101 -32.71 -0.55 1.82
N LEU A 102 -31.59 0.18 1.87
CA LEU A 102 -31.09 0.83 3.10
C LEU A 102 -32.08 1.88 3.63
N LEU A 103 -32.68 2.69 2.74
CA LEU A 103 -33.66 3.73 3.09
C LEU A 103 -34.93 3.23 3.81
N LYS A 104 -35.12 1.90 3.93
CA LYS A 104 -36.16 1.30 4.79
C LYS A 104 -35.80 1.34 6.27
N TYR A 105 -34.51 1.42 6.60
CA TYR A 105 -33.96 1.24 7.95
C TYR A 105 -33.08 2.39 8.43
N VAL A 106 -32.63 3.26 7.52
CA VAL A 106 -31.88 4.48 7.84
C VAL A 106 -32.53 5.68 7.16
N SER A 107 -32.57 6.83 7.84
CA SER A 107 -33.15 8.04 7.26
C SER A 107 -32.33 8.54 6.07
N ARG A 108 -32.99 9.25 5.15
CA ARG A 108 -32.28 9.85 4.02
C ARG A 108 -31.25 10.84 4.53
N GLU A 109 -31.64 11.69 5.47
CA GLU A 109 -30.80 12.73 6.07
C GLU A 109 -29.52 12.15 6.70
N ASN A 110 -29.63 11.02 7.41
CA ASN A 110 -28.49 10.34 8.02
C ASN A 110 -27.58 9.71 6.96
N LEU A 111 -28.14 9.09 5.91
CA LEU A 111 -27.34 8.62 4.78
C LEU A 111 -26.59 9.75 4.09
N LEU A 112 -27.26 10.88 3.81
CA LEU A 112 -26.64 12.07 3.21
C LEU A 112 -25.47 12.59 4.06
N SER A 113 -25.66 12.58 5.38
CA SER A 113 -24.65 13.03 6.35
C SER A 113 -23.47 12.06 6.38
N LEU A 114 -23.73 10.74 6.40
CA LEU A 114 -22.71 9.71 6.44
C LEU A 114 -21.74 9.81 5.26
N TYR A 115 -22.24 9.88 4.03
CA TYR A 115 -21.33 9.95 2.88
C TYR A 115 -20.75 11.36 2.66
N LYS A 116 -21.27 12.39 3.34
CA LYS A 116 -20.63 13.71 3.37
C LYS A 116 -19.38 13.68 4.27
N GLU A 117 -19.49 13.04 5.43
CA GLU A 117 -18.40 12.90 6.39
C GLU A 117 -17.43 11.76 6.01
N MET A 118 -17.91 10.70 5.34
CA MET A 118 -17.12 9.55 4.90
C MET A 118 -17.46 9.21 3.42
N PRO A 119 -17.01 10.05 2.46
CA PRO A 119 -17.33 9.87 1.04
C PRO A 119 -16.71 8.62 0.41
N THR A 120 -15.64 8.10 1.00
CA THR A 120 -14.89 6.91 0.55
C THR A 120 -15.37 5.63 1.24
N LEU A 121 -16.56 5.64 1.86
CA LEU A 121 -17.13 4.48 2.55
C LEU A 121 -17.12 3.22 1.66
N THR A 122 -16.54 2.15 2.18
CA THR A 122 -16.53 0.81 1.59
C THR A 122 -17.33 -0.19 2.41
N ILE A 123 -17.74 -1.27 1.73
CA ILE A 123 -18.16 -2.51 2.36
C ILE A 123 -17.08 -3.53 2.03
N PHE A 124 -16.21 -3.82 2.99
CA PHE A 124 -15.11 -4.78 2.86
C PHE A 124 -15.58 -6.20 3.18
N VAL A 125 -15.20 -7.16 2.32
CA VAL A 125 -15.50 -8.59 2.51
C VAL A 125 -14.22 -9.34 2.90
N PRO A 126 -13.97 -9.59 4.19
CA PRO A 126 -12.71 -10.14 4.64
C PRO A 126 -12.52 -11.59 4.21
N SER A 127 -11.25 -11.95 4.01
CA SER A 127 -10.81 -13.32 3.81
C SER A 127 -10.41 -13.94 5.16
N LEU A 128 -11.33 -14.67 5.80
CA LEU A 128 -11.15 -15.21 7.15
C LEU A 128 -10.33 -16.51 7.17
N PRO A 129 -9.73 -16.87 8.32
CA PRO A 129 -8.93 -18.09 8.46
C PRO A 129 -9.73 -19.39 8.22
N GLY A 130 -9.01 -20.41 7.74
CA GLY A 130 -9.55 -21.76 7.54
C GLY A 130 -10.74 -21.82 6.57
N ASP A 131 -10.75 -20.93 5.59
CA ASP A 131 -11.79 -20.75 4.57
C ASP A 131 -13.20 -20.64 5.16
N SER A 132 -13.30 -20.05 6.35
CA SER A 132 -14.56 -19.88 7.06
C SER A 132 -15.49 -18.87 6.38
N PHE A 133 -14.91 -17.85 5.73
CA PHE A 133 -15.62 -16.88 4.91
C PHE A 133 -14.63 -16.11 4.01
N SER A 134 -15.00 -15.85 2.76
CA SER A 134 -14.29 -14.94 1.84
C SER A 134 -15.23 -14.50 0.72
N ALA A 135 -14.87 -13.47 -0.05
CA ALA A 135 -15.68 -13.05 -1.21
C ALA A 135 -15.87 -14.19 -2.23
N GLU A 136 -14.81 -14.93 -2.56
CA GLU A 136 -14.78 -16.07 -3.49
C GLU A 136 -15.71 -17.18 -2.99
N GLY A 137 -15.55 -17.54 -1.71
CA GLY A 137 -16.26 -18.64 -1.06
C GLY A 137 -17.71 -18.33 -0.72
N TRP A 138 -18.10 -17.06 -0.63
CA TRP A 138 -19.39 -16.63 -0.07
C TRP A 138 -20.60 -17.23 -0.80
N ASN A 139 -21.35 -18.09 -0.11
CA ASN A 139 -22.62 -18.63 -0.57
C ASN A 139 -23.76 -17.66 -0.25
N THR A 140 -24.01 -16.71 -1.15
CA THR A 140 -25.04 -15.67 -0.97
C THR A 140 -26.45 -16.20 -0.71
N ALA A 141 -26.77 -17.44 -1.08
CA ALA A 141 -28.09 -18.02 -0.81
C ALA A 141 -28.27 -18.51 0.64
N LYS A 142 -27.17 -18.84 1.34
CA LYS A 142 -27.20 -19.48 2.67
C LYS A 142 -26.51 -18.66 3.76
N GLU A 143 -25.48 -17.91 3.40
CA GLU A 143 -24.66 -17.17 4.34
C GLU A 143 -25.11 -15.71 4.39
N ILE A 144 -25.57 -15.31 5.57
CA ILE A 144 -26.00 -13.95 5.90
C ILE A 144 -24.94 -13.38 6.83
N PRO A 145 -24.14 -12.41 6.37
CA PRO A 145 -23.07 -11.87 7.20
C PRO A 145 -23.58 -10.90 8.25
N TYR A 146 -22.89 -10.87 9.38
CA TYR A 146 -22.92 -9.74 10.32
C TYR A 146 -22.25 -8.52 9.69
N VAL A 147 -22.46 -7.34 10.27
CA VAL A 147 -21.81 -6.11 9.82
C VAL A 147 -20.96 -5.53 10.94
N ALA A 148 -19.66 -5.41 10.71
CA ALA A 148 -18.69 -4.83 11.63
C ALA A 148 -18.37 -3.38 11.30
N TYR A 149 -18.08 -2.59 12.32
CA TYR A 149 -17.58 -1.23 12.22
C TYR A 149 -16.79 -0.86 13.48
N LYS A 150 -15.92 0.15 13.38
CA LYS A 150 -15.22 0.73 14.53
C LYS A 150 -15.99 1.86 15.18
N ASN A 151 -16.05 1.82 16.52
CA ASN A 151 -16.56 2.93 17.32
C ASN A 151 -15.50 4.02 17.52
N LYS A 152 -15.81 5.01 18.37
CA LYS A 152 -14.88 6.13 18.67
C LYS A 152 -13.68 5.72 19.50
N GLU A 153 -13.83 4.62 20.22
CA GLU A 153 -12.84 4.01 21.10
C GLU A 153 -11.97 2.97 20.36
N ASN A 154 -12.09 2.88 19.04
CA ASN A 154 -11.39 1.96 18.14
C ASN A 154 -11.66 0.47 18.43
N GLU A 155 -12.77 0.17 19.12
CA GLU A 155 -13.28 -1.18 19.33
C GLU A 155 -14.03 -1.65 18.08
N ILE A 156 -13.85 -2.92 17.71
CA ILE A 156 -14.57 -3.54 16.60
C ILE A 156 -15.90 -4.07 17.13
N LEU A 157 -16.97 -3.34 16.82
CA LEU A 157 -18.34 -3.77 17.07
C LEU A 157 -18.86 -4.51 15.84
N PHE A 158 -19.75 -5.48 16.06
CA PHE A 158 -20.54 -6.06 14.99
C PHE A 158 -22.01 -6.17 15.38
N VAL A 159 -22.87 -6.01 14.39
CA VAL A 159 -24.32 -6.00 14.54
C VAL A 159 -24.98 -7.10 13.72
N ASP A 160 -25.99 -7.74 14.31
CA ASP A 160 -26.82 -8.73 13.63
C ASP A 160 -28.06 -8.10 12.97
N ASN A 161 -28.85 -8.92 12.28
CA ASN A 161 -30.08 -8.44 11.63
C ASN A 161 -31.19 -8.06 12.63
N ALA A 162 -31.10 -8.42 13.92
CA ALA A 162 -32.05 -8.03 14.94
C ALA A 162 -31.67 -6.68 15.61
N GLY A 163 -30.43 -6.24 15.44
CA GLY A 163 -29.87 -5.04 16.06
C GLY A 163 -29.08 -5.32 17.34
N ASN A 164 -28.77 -6.59 17.63
CA ASN A 164 -27.91 -6.94 18.75
C ASN A 164 -26.47 -6.61 18.39
N LEU A 165 -25.79 -5.90 19.29
CA LEU A 165 -24.39 -5.54 19.19
C LEU A 165 -23.54 -6.48 20.04
N ASP A 166 -22.37 -6.83 19.54
CA ASP A 166 -21.35 -7.60 20.24
C ASP A 166 -19.96 -7.12 19.78
N ILE A 167 -18.91 -7.52 20.50
CA ILE A 167 -17.53 -7.06 20.32
C ILE A 167 -16.66 -8.21 19.81
N ILE A 168 -15.79 -7.91 18.86
CA ILE A 168 -14.66 -8.77 18.53
C ILE A 168 -13.44 -8.22 19.26
N ASN A 169 -12.91 -8.99 20.20
CA ASN A 169 -11.74 -8.57 20.95
C ASN A 169 -10.52 -8.51 20.03
N ARG A 170 -9.52 -7.77 20.48
CA ARG A 170 -8.32 -7.45 19.70
C ARG A 170 -7.52 -8.68 19.28
N ASP A 171 -7.58 -9.74 20.08
CA ASP A 171 -6.91 -11.02 19.84
C ASP A 171 -7.76 -12.05 19.12
N GLU A 172 -8.97 -11.68 18.72
CA GLU A 172 -9.94 -12.54 18.07
C GLU A 172 -10.07 -12.23 16.58
N ILE A 173 -10.11 -13.30 15.79
CA ILE A 173 -10.50 -13.24 14.39
C ILE A 173 -11.83 -14.00 14.23
N PRO A 174 -12.87 -13.40 13.63
CA PRO A 174 -14.12 -14.11 13.38
C PRO A 174 -13.89 -15.26 12.41
N ILE A 175 -14.65 -16.35 12.58
CA ILE A 175 -14.69 -17.47 11.63
C ILE A 175 -16.14 -17.79 11.23
N PHE A 176 -16.90 -16.72 11.00
CA PHE A 176 -18.29 -16.73 10.56
C PHE A 176 -18.49 -15.60 9.53
N PRO A 177 -19.54 -15.66 8.69
CA PRO A 177 -19.81 -14.62 7.70
C PRO A 177 -19.93 -13.22 8.32
N ILE A 178 -19.09 -12.29 7.88
CA ILE A 178 -19.07 -10.90 8.36
C ILE A 178 -18.57 -9.98 7.25
N VAL A 179 -19.08 -8.76 7.16
CA VAL A 179 -18.57 -7.68 6.30
C VAL A 179 -18.22 -6.47 7.15
N VAL A 180 -17.29 -5.63 6.70
CA VAL A 180 -16.78 -4.48 7.45
C VAL A 180 -17.18 -3.18 6.76
N VAL A 181 -17.59 -2.18 7.54
CA VAL A 181 -17.92 -0.82 7.09
C VAL A 181 -16.79 0.12 7.54
N LYS A 182 -15.98 0.57 6.59
CA LYS A 182 -14.80 1.42 6.83
C LYS A 182 -14.61 2.44 5.69
N PRO A 183 -13.85 3.53 5.89
CA PRO A 183 -13.37 4.34 4.75
C PRO A 183 -12.36 3.52 3.92
N SER A 184 -12.21 3.87 2.64
CA SER A 184 -11.11 3.32 1.82
C SER A 184 -9.77 3.97 2.16
N GLU A 185 -8.71 3.17 2.22
CA GLU A 185 -7.32 3.58 2.42
C GLU A 185 -6.60 3.90 1.09
N ARG A 186 -7.25 3.61 -0.05
CA ARG A 186 -6.62 3.63 -1.39
C ARG A 186 -7.27 4.62 -2.35
N VAL A 187 -8.48 5.06 -2.04
CA VAL A 187 -9.30 5.91 -2.90
C VAL A 187 -9.57 7.25 -2.23
N ILE A 188 -9.33 8.33 -2.97
CA ILE A 188 -9.58 9.70 -2.52
C ILE A 188 -10.54 10.43 -3.46
N LEU A 189 -11.14 11.51 -2.96
CA LEU A 189 -11.93 12.41 -3.79
C LEU A 189 -11.07 13.10 -4.84
N GLN A 190 -11.56 13.16 -6.08
CA GLN A 190 -10.92 13.96 -7.12
C GLN A 190 -11.05 15.46 -6.75
N SER A 191 -9.92 16.09 -6.53
CA SER A 191 -9.78 17.52 -6.25
C SER A 191 -9.02 18.22 -7.37
N THR A 192 -9.03 19.56 -7.39
CA THR A 192 -8.20 20.32 -8.34
C THR A 192 -6.69 20.10 -8.14
N SER A 193 -6.29 19.64 -6.95
CA SER A 193 -4.88 19.45 -6.54
C SER A 193 -4.35 18.02 -6.79
N THR A 194 -5.21 17.05 -7.08
CA THR A 194 -4.83 15.64 -7.38
C THR A 194 -4.37 15.44 -8.84
N ARG A 195 -3.98 16.51 -9.55
CA ARG A 195 -3.46 16.43 -10.92
C ARG A 195 -1.95 16.17 -10.93
N SER A 196 -1.52 14.91 -10.81
CA SER A 196 -0.19 14.54 -11.31
C SER A 196 -0.03 13.10 -11.82
N SER A 197 -1.03 12.53 -12.48
CA SER A 197 -0.73 11.55 -13.53
C SER A 197 -1.63 11.81 -14.74
N ASN A 198 -1.07 11.82 -15.95
CA ASN A 198 -1.81 12.08 -17.20
C ASN A 198 -2.79 10.92 -17.55
N ASN A 199 -2.93 9.91 -16.67
CA ASN A 199 -3.63 8.64 -16.91
C ASN A 199 -4.43 8.13 -15.69
N SER A 200 -4.77 8.97 -14.69
CA SER A 200 -5.51 8.47 -13.52
C SER A 200 -6.89 7.92 -13.92
N CYS A 201 -7.17 6.69 -13.50
CA CYS A 201 -8.47 6.06 -13.72
C CYS A 201 -9.52 6.79 -12.88
N ILE A 202 -10.39 7.57 -13.52
CA ILE A 202 -11.45 8.31 -12.82
C ILE A 202 -12.66 7.40 -12.64
N MET A 203 -12.97 7.06 -11.40
CA MET A 203 -14.19 6.35 -11.02
C MET A 203 -15.29 7.37 -10.76
N ARG A 204 -16.38 7.29 -11.52
CA ARG A 204 -17.48 8.27 -11.45
C ARG A 204 -18.71 7.66 -10.78
N ALA A 205 -19.13 8.24 -9.66
CA ALA A 205 -20.41 7.93 -9.04
C ALA A 205 -21.56 8.64 -9.77
N ASN A 206 -22.76 8.09 -9.67
CA ASN A 206 -23.95 8.62 -10.35
C ASN A 206 -24.38 10.02 -9.85
N ASN A 207 -23.98 10.38 -8.63
CA ASN A 207 -24.23 11.71 -8.06
C ASN A 207 -23.21 12.76 -8.52
N GLY A 208 -22.30 12.43 -9.43
CA GLY A 208 -21.28 13.33 -9.98
C GLY A 208 -20.00 13.43 -9.14
N ILE A 209 -19.90 12.70 -8.02
CA ILE A 209 -18.64 12.60 -7.27
C ILE A 209 -17.67 11.73 -8.08
N ASN A 210 -16.44 12.23 -8.19
CA ASN A 210 -15.36 11.52 -8.85
C ASN A 210 -14.33 11.08 -7.82
N PHE A 211 -13.85 9.87 -7.98
CA PHE A 211 -12.81 9.27 -7.17
C PHE A 211 -11.60 8.92 -8.04
N VAL A 212 -10.43 8.96 -7.43
CA VAL A 212 -9.17 8.53 -8.01
C VAL A 212 -8.42 7.69 -6.98
N PHE A 213 -7.54 6.80 -7.44
CA PHE A 213 -6.59 6.16 -6.55
C PHE A 213 -5.57 7.17 -6.05
N GLU A 214 -5.15 7.05 -4.79
CA GLU A 214 -4.07 7.86 -4.24
C GLU A 214 -2.75 7.58 -4.97
N TYR A 215 -2.51 6.31 -5.30
CA TYR A 215 -1.37 5.83 -6.08
C TYR A 215 -1.82 4.96 -7.26
N ASP A 216 -1.12 5.08 -8.39
CA ASP A 216 -1.42 4.29 -9.59
C ASP A 216 -1.26 2.77 -9.33
N GLU A 217 -0.38 2.38 -8.40
CA GLU A 217 -0.15 0.99 -7.97
C GLU A 217 -1.37 0.33 -7.32
N PHE A 218 -2.36 1.10 -6.85
CA PHE A 218 -3.61 0.56 -6.32
C PHE A 218 -4.65 0.27 -7.41
N ASN A 219 -4.44 0.70 -8.65
CA ASN A 219 -5.44 0.53 -9.69
C ASN A 219 -5.47 -0.89 -10.27
N ASN A 220 -6.47 -1.67 -9.86
CA ASN A 220 -6.71 -3.02 -10.39
C ASN A 220 -7.96 -3.11 -11.29
N ILE A 221 -8.54 -1.99 -11.73
CA ILE A 221 -9.74 -2.00 -12.59
C ILE A 221 -9.45 -2.63 -13.96
N THR A 222 -8.26 -2.42 -14.48
CA THR A 222 -7.74 -3.09 -15.67
C THR A 222 -6.54 -3.93 -15.27
N PRO A 223 -6.75 -5.17 -14.79
CA PRO A 223 -5.66 -6.02 -14.35
C PRO A 223 -4.68 -6.21 -15.51
N SER A 224 -3.45 -5.76 -15.30
CA SER A 224 -2.33 -6.07 -16.18
C SER A 224 -2.19 -7.61 -16.18
N LYS A 225 -2.35 -8.22 -17.35
CA LYS A 225 -2.30 -9.68 -17.48
C LYS A 225 -0.93 -10.19 -17.00
N ALA A 226 -0.86 -10.74 -15.79
CA ALA A 226 0.32 -11.44 -15.32
C ALA A 226 0.59 -12.64 -16.24
N ASN A 227 1.75 -12.65 -16.89
CA ASN A 227 2.16 -13.75 -17.75
C ASN A 227 2.61 -14.93 -16.89
N THR A 228 1.70 -15.83 -16.55
CA THR A 228 2.03 -17.13 -15.96
C THR A 228 2.48 -18.09 -17.06
N ARG A 229 3.77 -18.05 -17.41
CA ARG A 229 4.41 -19.15 -18.16
C ARG A 229 5.77 -19.49 -17.54
N ALA A 230 5.91 -20.75 -17.14
CA ALA A 230 7.19 -21.35 -16.77
C ALA A 230 7.74 -22.21 -17.92
N VAL A 231 9.07 -22.35 -17.92
CA VAL A 231 9.93 -23.48 -18.41
C VAL A 231 11.13 -23.07 -19.31
N GLU A 232 11.30 -21.81 -19.70
CA GLU A 232 12.59 -21.28 -20.21
C GLU A 232 12.97 -20.04 -19.41
N ILE A 233 14.27 -19.71 -19.30
CA ILE A 233 14.71 -18.40 -18.77
C ILE A 233 13.87 -17.36 -19.52
N PRO A 234 12.97 -16.63 -18.83
CA PRO A 234 12.15 -15.66 -19.51
C PRO A 234 13.05 -14.70 -20.30
N ASP A 235 12.71 -14.35 -21.54
CA ASP A 235 13.60 -13.58 -22.42
C ASP A 235 14.10 -12.28 -21.77
N ASN A 236 13.29 -11.69 -20.88
CA ASN A 236 13.65 -10.53 -20.07
C ASN A 236 14.77 -10.78 -19.05
N LEU A 237 15.02 -12.02 -18.61
CA LEU A 237 16.08 -12.39 -17.67
C LEU A 237 17.40 -12.80 -18.34
N LYS A 238 17.40 -13.12 -19.65
CA LYS A 238 18.58 -13.58 -20.37
C LYS A 238 19.78 -12.62 -20.21
N ARG A 239 19.51 -11.32 -20.28
CA ARG A 239 20.52 -10.27 -20.13
C ARG A 239 21.19 -10.27 -18.76
N ILE A 240 20.44 -10.60 -17.70
CA ILE A 240 20.97 -10.66 -16.33
C ILE A 240 21.91 -11.85 -16.19
N TYR A 241 21.54 -13.01 -16.73
CA TYR A 241 22.40 -14.19 -16.68
C TYR A 241 23.65 -14.06 -17.55
N ASP A 242 23.55 -13.40 -18.71
CA ASP A 242 24.73 -13.05 -19.50
C ASP A 242 25.63 -12.05 -18.75
N ALA A 243 25.04 -11.08 -18.03
CA ALA A 243 25.79 -10.17 -17.16
C ALA A 243 26.58 -10.93 -16.08
N LYS A 244 25.96 -11.93 -15.43
CA LYS A 244 26.64 -12.77 -14.44
C LYS A 244 27.84 -13.51 -15.04
N LYS A 245 27.68 -14.10 -16.24
CA LYS A 245 28.79 -14.78 -16.93
C LYS A 245 29.95 -13.83 -17.21
N TYR A 246 29.66 -12.62 -17.71
CA TYR A 246 30.71 -11.62 -17.96
C TYR A 246 31.35 -11.11 -16.68
N ALA A 247 30.59 -10.94 -15.60
CA ALA A 247 31.14 -10.57 -14.30
C ALA A 247 32.12 -11.63 -13.80
N ASP A 248 31.76 -12.91 -13.89
CA ASP A 248 32.62 -14.03 -13.46
C ASP A 248 33.87 -14.19 -14.33
N GLN A 249 33.73 -14.04 -15.65
CA GLN A 249 34.83 -14.26 -16.61
C GLN A 249 35.78 -13.07 -16.71
N ASN A 250 35.24 -11.85 -16.69
CA ASN A 250 35.95 -10.63 -17.06
C ASN A 250 36.09 -9.65 -15.88
N GLY A 251 35.51 -9.98 -14.71
CA GLY A 251 35.62 -9.16 -13.51
C GLY A 251 34.87 -7.83 -13.56
N VAL A 252 33.97 -7.64 -14.53
CA VAL A 252 33.09 -6.45 -14.66
C VAL A 252 31.94 -6.50 -13.65
N TRP A 253 31.26 -5.38 -13.37
CA TRP A 253 30.03 -5.44 -12.59
C TRP A 253 28.85 -5.87 -13.48
N GLN A 254 27.88 -6.61 -12.93
CA GLN A 254 26.73 -7.07 -13.71
C GLN A 254 25.97 -5.90 -14.34
N ARG A 255 25.81 -4.80 -13.60
CA ARG A 255 25.13 -3.59 -14.09
C ARG A 255 25.88 -2.86 -15.20
N ASP A 256 27.20 -3.04 -15.35
CA ASP A 256 27.95 -2.55 -16.51
C ASP A 256 27.42 -3.16 -17.81
N TYR A 257 27.23 -4.48 -17.79
CA TYR A 257 26.66 -5.17 -18.94
C TYR A 257 25.19 -4.85 -19.09
N ILE A 258 24.40 -4.81 -18.02
CA ILE A 258 22.94 -4.60 -18.08
C ILE A 258 22.59 -3.21 -18.62
N TYR A 259 23.12 -2.14 -18.03
CA TYR A 259 22.77 -0.76 -18.41
C TYR A 259 23.59 -0.20 -19.58
N TYR A 260 24.83 -0.66 -19.77
CA TYR A 260 25.73 -0.09 -20.77
C TYR A 260 26.18 -1.08 -21.84
N GLY A 261 25.97 -2.39 -21.65
CA GLY A 261 26.45 -3.41 -22.59
C GLY A 261 27.95 -3.67 -22.52
N ILE A 262 28.62 -3.21 -21.46
CA ILE A 262 30.06 -3.39 -21.26
C ILE A 262 30.31 -4.78 -20.68
N SER A 263 30.96 -5.65 -21.44
CA SER A 263 31.30 -7.02 -21.03
C SER A 263 32.77 -7.21 -20.64
N THR A 264 33.64 -6.24 -20.92
CA THR A 264 35.09 -6.30 -20.66
C THR A 264 35.57 -5.06 -19.91
N MET A 265 36.69 -5.14 -19.18
CA MET A 265 37.22 -4.03 -18.39
C MET A 265 37.49 -2.75 -19.21
N GLU A 266 38.03 -2.88 -20.42
CA GLU A 266 38.30 -1.77 -21.36
C GLU A 266 37.12 -1.45 -22.30
N GLY A 267 35.97 -2.09 -22.09
CA GLY A 267 34.80 -1.92 -22.95
C GLY A 267 34.16 -0.55 -22.78
N MET A 268 33.35 -0.14 -23.74
CA MET A 268 32.57 1.09 -23.67
C MET A 268 31.15 0.88 -24.16
N GLY A 269 30.21 1.70 -23.70
CA GLY A 269 28.80 1.48 -24.01
C GLY A 269 27.90 2.67 -23.74
N MET A 270 26.83 2.77 -24.55
CA MET A 270 25.76 3.75 -24.39
C MET A 270 24.79 3.33 -23.28
N TYR A 271 24.26 4.31 -22.56
CA TYR A 271 23.17 4.09 -21.61
C TYR A 271 21.92 3.53 -22.30
N ARG A 272 21.33 2.49 -21.70
CA ARG A 272 20.05 1.92 -22.11
C ARG A 272 18.93 2.47 -21.23
N ASN A 273 18.12 3.34 -21.81
CA ASN A 273 17.03 4.04 -21.14
C ASN A 273 15.73 3.25 -21.01
N ASN A 274 15.74 1.96 -21.33
CA ASN A 274 14.56 1.10 -21.26
C ASN A 274 14.67 0.06 -20.13
N ILE A 275 15.56 0.26 -19.16
CA ILE A 275 15.81 -0.68 -18.07
C ILE A 275 15.60 0.04 -16.75
N SER A 276 14.80 -0.56 -15.87
CA SER A 276 14.53 -0.04 -14.53
C SER A 276 14.84 -1.09 -13.48
N GLU A 277 15.41 -0.68 -12.35
CA GLU A 277 15.51 -1.52 -11.16
C GLU A 277 14.10 -1.73 -10.59
N CYS A 278 13.70 -2.98 -10.41
CA CYS A 278 12.35 -3.33 -9.96
C CYS A 278 12.40 -4.13 -8.65
N ILE A 279 11.42 -3.92 -7.77
CA ILE A 279 11.17 -4.86 -6.66
C ILE A 279 10.60 -6.14 -7.23
N TYR A 280 11.27 -7.26 -6.98
CA TYR A 280 10.87 -8.59 -7.39
C TYR A 280 10.15 -9.36 -6.27
N ALA A 281 10.67 -9.22 -5.05
CA ALA A 281 10.10 -9.85 -3.87
C ALA A 281 10.30 -8.97 -2.63
N PHE A 282 9.40 -9.15 -1.66
CA PHE A 282 9.38 -8.48 -0.37
C PHE A 282 9.18 -9.54 0.73
N GLU A 283 9.87 -9.38 1.86
CA GLU A 283 9.78 -10.28 3.01
C GLU A 283 10.00 -9.47 4.28
N LEU A 284 9.10 -9.57 5.25
CA LEU A 284 9.31 -9.01 6.59
C LEU A 284 10.31 -9.86 7.39
N THR A 285 11.01 -9.26 8.34
CA THR A 285 12.00 -9.93 9.19
C THR A 285 11.86 -9.50 10.65
N GLY A 286 12.25 -10.35 11.59
CA GLY A 286 12.10 -10.09 13.02
C GLY A 286 11.30 -11.18 13.74
N ASP A 287 10.71 -10.88 14.89
CA ASP A 287 9.69 -11.73 15.51
C ASP A 287 8.34 -11.46 14.83
N PRO A 288 7.66 -12.49 14.27
CA PRO A 288 6.41 -12.29 13.55
C PRO A 288 5.28 -11.67 14.37
N ASN A 289 5.22 -11.88 15.68
CA ASN A 289 4.16 -11.32 16.51
C ASN A 289 4.47 -9.89 16.94
N GLU A 290 5.75 -9.57 17.18
CA GLU A 290 6.15 -8.19 17.43
C GLU A 290 5.93 -7.34 16.18
N VAL A 291 6.41 -7.78 15.02
CA VAL A 291 6.25 -7.03 13.76
C VAL A 291 4.79 -6.91 13.37
N TYR A 292 3.98 -7.98 13.48
CA TYR A 292 2.55 -7.88 13.24
C TYR A 292 1.89 -6.91 14.21
N GLY A 293 2.34 -6.90 15.47
CA GLY A 293 1.84 -5.99 16.50
C GLY A 293 2.14 -4.54 16.20
N ASP A 294 3.37 -4.23 15.78
CA ASP A 294 3.79 -2.91 15.31
C ASP A 294 2.87 -2.49 14.14
N ILE A 295 2.93 -3.20 12.99
CA ILE A 295 2.23 -2.77 11.77
C ILE A 295 0.71 -2.92 11.79
N SER A 296 0.12 -3.35 12.91
CA SER A 296 -1.33 -3.48 13.10
C SER A 296 -1.80 -2.77 14.37
N ASP A 297 -1.03 -1.82 14.93
CA ASP A 297 -1.40 -1.07 16.13
C ASP A 297 -2.16 0.24 15.86
N GLN A 298 -2.50 0.49 14.59
CA GLN A 298 -3.02 1.75 14.06
C GLN A 298 -4.27 2.29 14.81
N ASP A 299 -4.54 3.60 14.66
CA ASP A 299 -5.74 4.27 15.18
C ASP A 299 -7.02 3.53 14.73
N ASP A 300 -7.06 3.02 13.50
CA ASP A 300 -8.15 2.19 12.98
C ASP A 300 -7.87 0.69 13.07
N ASP A 301 -6.97 0.24 13.95
CA ASP A 301 -6.68 -1.17 14.29
C ASP A 301 -6.75 -1.48 15.80
N PRO A 302 -6.97 -2.76 16.19
CA PRO A 302 -7.11 -3.10 17.60
C PRO A 302 -5.76 -2.98 18.32
N HIS A 303 -5.58 -1.93 19.14
CA HIS A 303 -4.32 -1.66 19.84
C HIS A 303 -3.87 -2.81 20.77
N TYR A 304 -2.57 -3.09 20.87
CA TYR A 304 -2.09 -4.11 21.78
C TYR A 304 -2.11 -3.66 23.26
N GLU A 305 -2.78 -4.40 24.15
CA GLU A 305 -2.50 -4.34 25.61
C GLU A 305 -1.96 -5.69 26.10
N PRO A 306 -0.73 -5.75 26.64
CA PRO A 306 -0.13 -6.99 27.09
C PRO A 306 -0.77 -7.43 28.42
N PHE A 307 -1.79 -8.30 28.37
CA PHE A 307 -2.20 -9.06 29.54
C PHE A 307 -2.36 -10.56 29.24
N ASN A 308 -1.56 -11.36 29.94
CA ASN A 308 -1.71 -12.82 30.10
C ASN A 308 -1.52 -13.72 28.86
N GLY A 309 -0.41 -13.54 28.12
CA GLY A 309 0.26 -14.66 27.44
C GLY A 309 -0.50 -15.37 26.31
N TYR A 310 -1.70 -14.91 25.94
CA TYR A 310 -2.39 -15.29 24.72
C TYR A 310 -2.10 -14.21 23.68
N ARG A 311 -1.38 -14.60 22.62
CA ARG A 311 -0.96 -13.70 21.53
C ARG A 311 -1.90 -13.93 20.36
N GLY A 312 -2.85 -13.02 20.17
CA GLY A 312 -3.61 -12.86 18.94
C GLY A 312 -3.70 -11.36 18.65
N GLN A 313 -3.59 -10.96 17.40
CA GLN A 313 -3.67 -9.57 16.96
C GLN A 313 -4.49 -9.55 15.65
N GLY A 314 -5.33 -8.53 15.44
CA GLY A 314 -6.46 -8.56 14.51
C GLY A 314 -6.34 -7.74 13.21
N GLY A 315 -5.56 -8.21 12.23
CA GLY A 315 -5.45 -7.67 10.87
C GLY A 315 -6.53 -8.19 9.89
N TRP A 316 -7.67 -8.66 10.40
CA TRP A 316 -8.79 -9.10 9.54
C TRP A 316 -9.75 -7.96 9.16
N TYR A 317 -9.68 -6.83 9.87
CA TYR A 317 -10.57 -5.68 9.70
C TYR A 317 -10.07 -4.72 8.62
N GLY A 318 -8.78 -4.38 8.65
CA GLY A 318 -8.14 -3.40 7.76
C GLY A 318 -7.93 -3.88 6.32
N GLY A 319 -7.77 -5.19 6.11
CA GLY A 319 -7.55 -5.75 4.77
C GLY A 319 -6.07 -5.91 4.43
N ASN A 320 -5.66 -5.53 3.22
CA ASN A 320 -4.26 -5.57 2.80
C ASN A 320 -3.46 -4.41 3.42
N TYR A 321 -2.21 -4.66 3.83
CA TYR A 321 -1.28 -3.62 4.30
C TYR A 321 -0.71 -2.78 3.15
N GLU A 322 -0.39 -1.51 3.43
CA GLU A 322 0.19 -0.54 2.51
C GLU A 322 1.63 -0.20 2.85
N PHE A 323 2.58 -0.75 2.08
CA PHE A 323 3.98 -0.40 2.22
C PHE A 323 4.38 0.71 1.26
N ILE A 324 4.69 1.89 1.78
CA ILE A 324 5.22 3.03 1.01
C ILE A 324 6.70 2.82 0.78
N VAL A 325 7.07 2.66 -0.49
CA VAL A 325 8.44 2.49 -0.96
C VAL A 325 8.95 3.83 -1.47
N LYS A 326 9.89 4.42 -0.74
CA LYS A 326 10.54 5.68 -1.09
C LYS A 326 11.94 5.43 -1.60
N THR A 327 12.20 5.83 -2.84
CA THR A 327 13.52 5.72 -3.46
C THR A 327 14.16 7.09 -3.58
N TYR A 328 15.36 7.24 -3.04
CA TYR A 328 16.12 8.49 -3.07
C TYR A 328 17.22 8.44 -4.13
N VAL A 329 17.00 9.13 -5.24
CA VAL A 329 17.92 9.15 -6.38
C VAL A 329 18.70 10.47 -6.38
N SER A 330 19.93 10.44 -5.87
CA SER A 330 20.82 11.60 -5.88
C SER A 330 21.30 11.90 -7.31
N SER A 331 21.18 13.16 -7.73
CA SER A 331 21.65 13.62 -9.05
C SER A 331 22.94 14.43 -8.99
N SER A 332 23.66 14.47 -10.12
CA SER A 332 24.86 15.30 -10.31
C SER A 332 24.57 16.81 -10.22
N GLN A 333 23.29 17.21 -10.25
CA GLN A 333 22.83 18.58 -9.97
C GLN A 333 22.71 18.89 -8.47
N LEU A 334 23.16 17.98 -7.61
CA LEU A 334 23.20 18.12 -6.13
C LEU A 334 21.83 18.18 -5.45
N VAL A 335 20.80 17.67 -6.13
CA VAL A 335 19.45 17.45 -5.61
C VAL A 335 19.09 15.97 -5.77
N ALA A 336 18.42 15.40 -4.77
CA ALA A 336 17.84 14.06 -4.89
C ALA A 336 16.35 14.11 -5.18
N ASN A 337 15.88 13.24 -6.07
CA ASN A 337 14.46 13.01 -6.30
C ASN A 337 13.96 11.93 -5.35
N GLU A 338 12.83 12.18 -4.70
CA GLU A 338 12.05 11.17 -3.99
C GLU A 338 11.04 10.56 -4.98
N ILE A 339 11.15 9.26 -5.21
CA ILE A 339 10.19 8.50 -6.01
C ILE A 339 9.40 7.64 -5.02
N ILE A 340 8.07 7.80 -5.03
CA ILE A 340 7.17 7.06 -4.15
C ILE A 340 6.43 6.01 -4.97
N LYS A 341 6.45 4.78 -4.48
CA LYS A 341 5.70 3.61 -4.96
C LYS A 341 5.02 2.95 -3.78
N VAL A 342 4.00 2.13 -4.03
CA VAL A 342 3.27 1.44 -2.94
C VAL A 342 3.11 -0.04 -3.24
N LEU A 343 3.22 -0.87 -2.20
CA LEU A 343 2.87 -2.29 -2.22
C LEU A 343 1.58 -2.48 -1.41
N SER A 344 0.56 -3.11 -2.01
CA SER A 344 -0.60 -3.64 -1.30
C SER A 344 -0.41 -5.15 -1.15
N ILE A 345 -0.32 -5.66 0.08
CA ILE A 345 -0.07 -7.09 0.35
C ILE A 345 -1.00 -7.61 1.44
N SER A 346 -1.66 -8.73 1.18
CA SER A 346 -2.56 -9.33 2.16
C SER A 346 -1.80 -9.90 3.37
N PRO A 347 -2.39 -9.87 4.58
CA PRO A 347 -1.82 -10.55 5.75
C PRO A 347 -1.58 -12.04 5.49
N LYS A 348 -2.42 -12.69 4.67
CA LYS A 348 -2.27 -14.10 4.29
C LYS A 348 -1.01 -14.35 3.46
N ASP A 349 -0.57 -13.36 2.69
CA ASP A 349 0.63 -13.45 1.84
C ASP A 349 1.92 -13.05 2.56
N LEU A 350 1.80 -12.38 3.71
CA LEU A 350 2.92 -11.98 4.56
C LEU A 350 3.19 -12.94 5.72
N PHE A 351 2.17 -13.60 6.26
CA PHE A 351 2.27 -14.36 7.49
C PHE A 351 1.77 -15.80 7.35
N TRP A 352 2.47 -16.72 8.04
CA TRP A 352 1.93 -18.02 8.41
C TRP A 352 1.16 -17.89 9.72
N TYR A 353 -0.15 -18.11 9.68
CA TYR A 353 -1.00 -18.06 10.87
C TYR A 353 -1.14 -19.43 11.53
N ASN A 354 -1.00 -19.48 12.87
CA ASN A 354 -1.31 -20.65 13.67
C ASN A 354 -2.31 -20.29 14.77
N GLY A 355 -3.58 -20.65 14.57
CA GLY A 355 -4.67 -20.33 15.49
C GLY A 355 -5.48 -21.52 15.97
N GLU A 356 -5.97 -21.38 17.18
CA GLU A 356 -6.87 -22.32 17.83
C GLU A 356 -8.30 -21.79 17.78
N LYS A 357 -9.24 -22.66 17.38
CA LYS A 357 -10.67 -22.32 17.39
C LYS A 357 -11.15 -22.26 18.84
N ARG A 358 -11.76 -21.14 19.20
CA ARG A 358 -12.52 -20.98 20.44
C ARG A 358 -13.99 -20.82 20.12
N ARG A 359 -14.83 -21.40 20.96
CA ARG A 359 -16.29 -21.27 20.87
C ARG A 359 -16.74 -20.60 22.15
N ASP A 360 -17.34 -19.45 22.01
CA ASP A 360 -18.09 -18.79 23.07
C ASP A 360 -19.56 -19.21 22.97
N GLU A 361 -20.42 -18.74 23.89
CA GLU A 361 -21.85 -19.10 23.92
C GLU A 361 -22.58 -18.74 22.62
N THR A 362 -22.11 -17.69 21.91
CA THR A 362 -22.79 -17.11 20.75
C THR A 362 -22.08 -17.39 19.42
N GLN A 363 -20.74 -17.45 19.40
CA GLN A 363 -19.97 -17.49 18.14
C GLN A 363 -18.70 -18.37 18.24
N ILE A 364 -18.18 -18.75 17.06
CA ILE A 364 -16.87 -19.38 16.94
C ILE A 364 -15.88 -18.33 16.44
N LYS A 365 -14.76 -18.19 17.14
CA LYS A 365 -13.67 -17.26 16.82
C LYS A 365 -12.36 -18.05 16.79
N THR A 366 -11.29 -17.49 16.25
CA THR A 366 -9.94 -18.05 16.37
C THR A 366 -9.03 -17.08 17.08
N ILE A 367 -8.18 -17.60 17.95
CA ILE A 367 -7.12 -16.87 18.66
C ILE A 367 -5.82 -17.58 18.36
N GLY A 368 -4.81 -16.84 17.93
CA GLY A 368 -3.61 -17.45 17.38
C GLY A 368 -2.51 -16.46 17.07
N ALA A 369 -1.30 -16.99 16.97
CA ALA A 369 -0.08 -16.22 16.76
C ALA A 369 0.37 -16.29 15.30
N MET A 370 1.11 -15.27 14.87
CA MET A 370 1.89 -15.33 13.65
C MET A 370 3.09 -16.24 13.90
N ALA A 371 3.22 -17.29 13.09
CA ALA A 371 4.21 -18.34 13.25
C ALA A 371 5.52 -18.03 12.52
N ALA A 372 5.43 -17.43 11.33
CA ALA A 372 6.56 -17.08 10.48
C ALA A 372 6.15 -16.08 9.41
N PHE A 373 7.12 -15.42 8.79
CA PHE A 373 6.90 -14.63 7.59
C PHE A 373 6.88 -15.51 6.34
N LYS A 374 6.18 -15.03 5.33
CA LYS A 374 6.22 -15.51 3.95
C LYS A 374 7.02 -14.53 3.13
N LYS A 375 7.79 -15.05 2.18
CA LYS A 375 8.40 -14.25 1.13
C LYS A 375 7.37 -14.02 0.03
N TYR A 376 6.98 -12.77 -0.17
CA TYR A 376 6.01 -12.38 -1.18
C TYR A 376 6.72 -12.07 -2.50
N TYR A 377 6.39 -12.85 -3.54
CA TYR A 377 6.86 -12.59 -4.90
C TYR A 377 5.82 -11.73 -5.62
N LEU A 378 6.23 -10.57 -6.11
CA LEU A 378 5.30 -9.65 -6.76
C LEU A 378 4.81 -10.27 -8.07
N PRO A 379 3.49 -10.33 -8.32
CA PRO A 379 2.95 -10.81 -9.59
C PRO A 379 3.49 -10.02 -10.80
N ILE A 380 3.72 -8.72 -10.59
CA ILE A 380 4.35 -7.81 -11.53
C ILE A 380 5.41 -7.02 -10.75
N PRO A 381 6.70 -7.15 -11.09
CA PRO A 381 7.76 -6.37 -10.45
C PRO A 381 7.51 -4.86 -10.60
N ILE A 382 7.70 -4.10 -9.50
CA ILE A 382 7.43 -2.66 -9.49
C ILE A 382 8.70 -1.89 -9.85
N PRO A 383 8.71 -1.11 -10.95
CA PRO A 383 9.85 -0.29 -11.34
C PRO A 383 10.02 0.89 -10.38
N LEU A 384 11.26 1.09 -9.91
CA LEU A 384 11.61 2.13 -8.96
C LEU A 384 12.39 3.27 -9.61
N PHE A 385 13.50 2.94 -10.28
CA PHE A 385 14.41 3.94 -10.84
C PHE A 385 15.33 3.31 -11.90
N ASP A 386 15.94 4.18 -12.72
CA ASP A 386 16.88 3.76 -13.74
C ASP A 386 18.30 4.23 -13.42
N TRP A 387 19.30 3.38 -13.65
CA TRP A 387 20.68 3.66 -13.27
C TRP A 387 21.48 4.36 -14.36
N ASN A 388 21.13 5.61 -14.66
CA ASN A 388 21.98 6.46 -15.48
C ASN A 388 23.15 7.05 -14.65
N LEU A 389 24.25 6.31 -14.51
CA LEU A 389 25.45 6.70 -13.77
C LEU A 389 26.12 8.01 -14.23
N GLU A 390 25.80 8.53 -15.42
CA GLU A 390 26.27 9.87 -15.84
C GLU A 390 25.63 10.97 -14.97
N ASN A 391 24.36 10.76 -14.62
CA ASN A 391 23.53 11.77 -13.96
C ASN A 391 23.17 11.42 -12.52
N TYR A 392 23.24 10.14 -12.14
CA TYR A 392 22.82 9.64 -10.84
C TYR A 392 23.97 8.98 -10.08
N SER A 393 23.86 8.97 -8.76
CA SER A 393 24.86 8.39 -7.86
C SER A 393 25.07 6.89 -8.09
N SER A 394 26.23 6.38 -7.68
CA SER A 394 26.54 4.95 -7.70
C SER A 394 25.86 4.15 -6.59
N SER A 395 25.14 4.83 -5.70
CA SER A 395 24.40 4.22 -4.60
C SER A 395 23.03 4.89 -4.45
N ILE A 396 22.01 4.10 -4.12
CA ILE A 396 20.60 4.52 -4.01
C ILE A 396 20.04 3.98 -2.71
N THR A 397 19.34 4.83 -1.97
CA THR A 397 18.65 4.44 -0.73
C THR A 397 17.18 4.14 -1.05
N ILE A 398 16.70 3.00 -0.57
CA ILE A 398 15.28 2.67 -0.52
C ILE A 398 14.86 2.64 0.94
N SER A 399 13.80 3.36 1.27
CA SER A 399 13.15 3.33 2.57
C SER A 399 11.75 2.76 2.41
N ILE A 400 11.34 1.90 3.34
CA ILE A 400 9.99 1.34 3.37
C ILE A 400 9.36 1.65 4.73
N GLU A 401 8.13 2.11 4.71
CA GLU A 401 7.27 2.26 5.88
C GLU A 401 5.89 1.65 5.60
N GLU A 402 5.23 1.18 6.64
CA GLU A 402 3.82 0.79 6.61
C GLU A 402 2.96 2.02 6.95
N LYS A 403 1.91 2.29 6.17
CA LYS A 403 1.17 3.56 6.21
C LYS A 403 -0.09 3.46 7.07
N ASP A 404 -0.09 4.19 8.19
CA ASP A 404 -1.29 4.33 9.04
C ASP A 404 -2.23 5.51 8.68
N ILE A 405 -1.72 6.73 8.45
CA ILE A 405 -2.55 7.95 8.28
C ILE A 405 -2.05 8.82 7.12
N GLU A 406 -2.92 9.68 6.59
CA GLU A 406 -2.61 10.55 5.44
C GLU A 406 -1.72 11.76 5.75
N THR A 407 -1.52 12.12 7.03
CA THR A 407 -0.83 13.38 7.34
C THR A 407 0.67 13.23 7.13
N THR A 408 1.26 14.05 6.25
CA THR A 408 2.69 14.02 5.96
C THR A 408 3.44 15.21 6.56
N GLU A 409 4.68 14.98 6.98
CA GLU A 409 5.68 16.02 7.23
C GLU A 409 6.81 15.93 6.20
N GLN A 410 7.43 17.06 5.88
CA GLN A 410 8.59 17.12 4.99
C GLN A 410 9.81 17.66 5.73
N ASN A 411 10.94 16.98 5.57
CA ASN A 411 12.23 17.39 6.12
C ASN A 411 13.31 17.36 5.03
N VAL A 412 14.26 18.30 5.09
CA VAL A 412 15.41 18.31 4.19
C VAL A 412 16.62 17.75 4.91
N THR A 413 17.22 16.71 4.36
CA THR A 413 18.46 16.10 4.85
C THR A 413 19.58 16.25 3.83
N LYS A 414 20.83 16.19 4.29
CA LYS A 414 22.00 16.18 3.42
C LYS A 414 22.67 14.82 3.50
N THR A 415 22.93 14.22 2.34
CA THR A 415 23.61 12.94 2.23
C THR A 415 24.83 13.09 1.33
N THR A 416 25.93 12.42 1.67
CA THR A 416 27.13 12.39 0.85
C THR A 416 27.01 11.28 -0.21
N SER A 417 27.01 11.65 -1.49
CA SER A 417 26.81 10.73 -2.61
C SER A 417 28.01 10.72 -3.55
N THR A 418 28.33 9.53 -4.07
CA THR A 418 29.45 9.31 -5.01
C THR A 418 28.94 9.19 -6.44
N PHE A 419 29.65 9.84 -7.37
CA PHE A 419 29.33 9.89 -8.79
C PHE A 419 30.50 9.38 -9.64
N ALA A 420 30.16 8.69 -10.72
CA ALA A 420 31.10 8.21 -11.71
C ALA A 420 31.51 9.36 -12.67
N THR A 421 32.75 9.36 -13.13
CA THR A 421 33.31 10.41 -14.01
C THR A 421 33.82 9.87 -15.33
N ASN A 422 33.72 8.57 -15.57
CA ASN A 422 34.23 7.89 -16.74
C ASN A 422 33.25 7.96 -17.92
N PHE A 423 32.79 9.17 -18.27
CA PHE A 423 31.88 9.43 -19.38
C PHE A 423 32.50 10.40 -20.37
N GLU A 424 32.49 10.04 -21.65
CA GLU A 424 33.04 10.88 -22.72
C GLU A 424 32.17 10.79 -23.99
N PHE A 425 32.17 11.84 -24.80
CA PHE A 425 31.53 11.81 -26.11
C PHE A 425 32.31 10.91 -27.06
N ASN A 426 31.63 9.93 -27.66
CA ASN A 426 32.24 9.07 -28.67
C ASN A 426 31.65 9.34 -30.07
N PRO A 427 32.47 9.77 -31.05
CA PRO A 427 32.02 10.05 -32.41
C PRO A 427 31.38 8.85 -33.15
N THR A 428 31.78 7.62 -32.82
CA THR A 428 31.22 6.39 -33.44
C THR A 428 29.77 6.17 -33.03
N PHE A 429 29.44 6.48 -31.78
CA PHE A 429 28.09 6.36 -31.24
C PHE A 429 27.26 7.64 -31.42
N ALA A 430 27.92 8.75 -31.77
CA ALA A 430 27.32 10.09 -31.79
C ALA A 430 26.61 10.44 -30.46
N ALA A 431 27.15 9.96 -29.34
CA ALA A 431 26.55 10.06 -28.01
C ALA A 431 27.62 10.03 -26.92
N VAL A 432 27.25 10.47 -25.72
CA VAL A 432 28.05 10.23 -24.50
C VAL A 432 27.96 8.76 -24.14
N VAL A 433 29.10 8.17 -23.79
CA VAL A 433 29.23 6.76 -23.45
C VAL A 433 30.04 6.58 -22.19
N LYS A 434 29.75 5.51 -21.46
CA LYS A 434 30.56 5.06 -20.34
C LYS A 434 31.85 4.41 -20.85
N ILE A 435 33.00 4.83 -20.33
CA ILE A 435 34.33 4.38 -20.69
C ILE A 435 34.86 3.42 -19.62
N GLY A 436 35.07 2.16 -19.97
CA GLY A 436 35.53 1.12 -19.06
C GLY A 436 34.44 0.56 -18.14
N ALA A 437 34.68 -0.63 -17.61
CA ALA A 437 33.84 -1.26 -16.59
C ALA A 437 34.05 -0.59 -15.22
N LYS A 438 33.11 -0.81 -14.30
CA LYS A 438 33.10 -0.21 -12.96
C LYS A 438 33.16 1.31 -13.02
N MET A 439 33.92 1.95 -12.15
CA MET A 439 34.13 3.41 -12.18
C MET A 439 35.20 3.83 -13.21
N GLY A 440 35.71 2.90 -14.04
CA GLY A 440 36.80 3.15 -14.98
C GLY A 440 38.16 3.35 -14.30
N ALA A 441 39.13 3.91 -15.04
CA ALA A 441 40.42 4.37 -14.49
C ALA A 441 40.35 5.80 -13.91
N SER A 442 39.23 6.50 -14.11
CA SER A 442 38.99 7.87 -13.67
C SER A 442 38.59 7.96 -12.19
N ALA A 443 38.88 9.08 -11.54
CA ALA A 443 38.54 9.31 -10.13
C ALA A 443 37.02 9.49 -9.94
N THR A 444 36.44 8.89 -8.91
CA THR A 444 35.08 9.22 -8.48
C THR A 444 35.04 10.62 -7.87
N VAL A 445 33.92 11.33 -8.00
CA VAL A 445 33.67 12.55 -7.22
C VAL A 445 32.60 12.31 -6.18
N THR A 446 32.71 13.01 -5.06
CA THR A 446 31.77 12.90 -3.94
C THR A 446 31.26 14.29 -3.60
N HIS A 447 29.95 14.43 -3.49
CA HIS A 447 29.30 15.69 -3.15
C HIS A 447 28.24 15.49 -2.06
N GLU A 448 27.98 16.54 -1.28
CA GLU A 448 26.77 16.62 -0.48
C GLU A 448 25.58 16.93 -1.37
N VAL A 449 24.54 16.11 -1.26
CA VAL A 449 23.27 16.22 -2.00
C VAL A 449 22.17 16.52 -1.00
N SER A 450 21.34 17.51 -1.32
CA SER A 450 20.15 17.80 -0.50
C SER A 450 18.99 16.93 -0.97
N THR A 451 18.34 16.26 0.00
CA THR A 451 17.23 15.34 -0.22
C THR A 451 16.04 15.82 0.61
N THR A 452 14.92 16.10 -0.06
CA THR A 452 13.64 16.27 0.63
C THR A 452 13.06 14.88 0.89
N ILE A 453 12.77 14.60 2.16
CA ILE A 453 12.17 13.35 2.63
C ILE A 453 10.76 13.68 3.09
N THR A 454 9.78 13.00 2.52
CA THR A 454 8.40 13.01 3.00
C THR A 454 8.25 11.90 4.02
N ARG A 455 7.60 12.14 5.16
CA ARG A 455 7.30 11.14 6.19
C ARG A 455 5.82 11.16 6.50
N TYR A 456 5.17 10.00 6.47
CA TYR A 456 3.80 9.88 6.94
C TYR A 456 3.83 9.84 8.48
N LEU A 457 2.99 10.64 9.12
CA LEU A 457 2.89 10.68 10.57
C LEU A 457 2.30 9.37 11.08
N ASN A 458 2.70 8.97 12.29
CA ASN A 458 2.33 7.71 12.94
C ASN A 458 2.80 6.43 12.23
N SER A 459 2.97 6.42 10.90
CA SER A 459 3.47 5.29 10.11
C SER A 459 4.70 4.58 10.66
N ASP A 460 4.66 3.26 10.57
CA ASP A 460 5.73 2.37 11.00
C ASP A 460 6.90 2.33 10.03
N VAL A 461 7.99 3.00 10.42
CA VAL A 461 9.22 3.00 9.62
C VAL A 461 9.93 1.64 9.74
N LEU A 462 9.94 0.87 8.65
CA LEU A 462 10.63 -0.42 8.56
C LEU A 462 12.13 -0.26 8.23
N GLY A 463 12.53 0.93 7.79
CA GLY A 463 13.93 1.34 7.68
C GLY A 463 14.48 1.35 6.25
N ASP A 464 15.81 1.45 6.17
CA ASP A 464 16.51 1.78 4.93
C ASP A 464 17.41 0.65 4.45
N VAL A 465 17.49 0.49 3.13
CA VAL A 465 18.50 -0.33 2.47
C VAL A 465 19.28 0.49 1.45
N LEU A 466 20.60 0.28 1.41
CA LEU A 466 21.50 0.94 0.45
C LEU A 466 21.88 -0.04 -0.67
N ILE A 467 21.48 0.29 -1.89
CA ILE A 467 21.81 -0.46 -3.10
C ILE A 467 22.98 0.22 -3.78
N ASN A 468 23.99 -0.54 -4.19
CA ASN A 468 25.13 -0.01 -4.95
C ASN A 468 25.12 -0.56 -6.37
N PHE A 469 25.53 0.26 -7.33
CA PHE A 469 25.66 -0.16 -8.73
C PHE A 469 26.59 -1.37 -8.88
N GLY A 470 27.63 -1.45 -8.04
CA GLY A 470 28.59 -2.54 -8.05
C GLY A 470 28.15 -3.81 -7.31
N ASP A 471 26.97 -3.81 -6.66
CA ASP A 471 26.43 -5.02 -6.05
C ASP A 471 26.04 -6.02 -7.15
N ASP A 472 26.26 -7.31 -6.90
CA ASP A 472 25.76 -8.36 -7.79
C ASP A 472 24.23 -8.28 -7.89
N VAL A 473 23.67 -8.57 -9.07
CA VAL A 473 22.22 -8.66 -9.26
C VAL A 473 21.76 -10.08 -8.91
N VAL A 474 22.34 -11.07 -9.60
CA VAL A 474 22.15 -12.49 -9.30
C VAL A 474 23.44 -13.10 -8.76
N ILE A 475 23.31 -14.07 -7.85
CA ILE A 475 24.46 -14.82 -7.31
C ILE A 475 24.71 -16.14 -8.07
N LYS A 476 23.68 -16.68 -8.74
CA LYS A 476 23.78 -17.88 -9.61
C LYS A 476 23.47 -17.52 -11.07
N ASN A 477 24.01 -18.30 -11.99
CA ASN A 477 23.72 -18.22 -13.42
C ASN A 477 22.50 -19.08 -13.84
N GLU A 478 21.76 -19.59 -12.86
CA GLU A 478 20.61 -20.46 -13.01
C GLU A 478 19.49 -20.05 -12.04
N MET A 479 18.26 -20.45 -12.37
CA MET A 479 17.11 -20.25 -11.50
C MET A 479 17.04 -21.36 -10.44
N GLU A 480 16.54 -21.03 -9.26
CA GLU A 480 16.34 -21.98 -8.17
C GLU A 480 14.89 -22.42 -8.11
N ASN A 481 14.69 -23.73 -7.93
CA ASN A 481 13.37 -24.29 -7.68
C ASN A 481 13.01 -24.04 -6.22
N ILE A 482 11.98 -23.23 -5.99
CA ILE A 482 11.51 -22.88 -4.64
C ILE A 482 10.29 -23.70 -4.20
N GLY A 483 9.94 -24.76 -4.94
CA GLY A 483 8.82 -25.64 -4.63
C GLY A 483 7.87 -25.78 -5.81
N GLY A 484 6.68 -26.33 -5.56
CA GLY A 484 5.58 -26.35 -6.53
C GLY A 484 4.66 -25.15 -6.31
N SER A 485 3.88 -24.76 -7.32
CA SER A 485 2.71 -23.91 -7.09
C SER A 485 1.84 -24.60 -6.05
N GLU A 486 1.77 -24.04 -4.84
CA GLU A 486 0.73 -24.36 -3.88
C GLU A 486 -0.58 -23.85 -4.50
N ASP A 487 -1.14 -24.65 -5.40
CA ASP A 487 -2.58 -24.64 -5.54
C ASP A 487 -3.07 -25.10 -4.17
N GLU A 488 -3.81 -24.26 -3.45
CA GLU A 488 -4.52 -24.57 -2.20
C GLU A 488 -5.59 -25.66 -2.42
N SER A 489 -5.29 -26.69 -3.20
CA SER A 489 -6.05 -27.92 -3.32
C SER A 489 -5.73 -28.86 -2.15
N LEU A 490 -5.91 -28.36 -0.92
CA LEU A 490 -6.51 -29.20 0.12
C LEU A 490 -8.04 -29.13 0.04
N ILE A 491 -8.59 -29.05 -1.17
CA ILE A 491 -9.91 -29.60 -1.51
C ILE A 491 -9.84 -31.11 -1.31
N ARG A 492 -9.97 -31.57 -0.07
CA ARG A 492 -10.36 -32.95 0.24
C ARG A 492 -11.86 -32.97 0.54
N ARG A 493 -12.67 -32.78 -0.50
CA ARG A 493 -14.00 -33.40 -0.50
C ARG A 493 -13.81 -34.89 -0.68
N ARG A 494 -14.25 -35.68 0.31
CA ARG A 494 -14.41 -37.13 0.17
C ARG A 494 -15.38 -37.40 -0.99
N GLY A 495 -14.90 -38.08 -2.01
CA GLY A 495 -15.71 -38.64 -3.09
C GLY A 495 -15.67 -37.82 -4.38
N ASP A 496 -14.63 -38.02 -5.19
CA ASP A 496 -14.74 -38.57 -6.56
C ASP A 496 -13.38 -38.44 -7.29
N ASP A 497 -13.14 -39.41 -8.16
CA ASP A 497 -11.96 -39.73 -9.00
C ASP A 497 -10.70 -38.83 -8.95
N LYS A 498 -9.61 -39.44 -8.47
CA LYS A 498 -8.26 -38.87 -8.39
C LYS A 498 -7.60 -38.77 -9.76
N VAL A 499 -7.49 -37.58 -10.31
CA VAL A 499 -6.38 -37.25 -11.23
C VAL A 499 -5.24 -36.70 -10.36
N PRO A 500 -4.04 -37.30 -10.33
CA PRO A 500 -2.92 -36.75 -9.58
C PRO A 500 -2.47 -35.43 -10.22
N TYR A 501 -2.87 -34.30 -9.63
CA TYR A 501 -2.26 -33.02 -9.93
C TYR A 501 -0.82 -33.04 -9.42
N THR A 502 0.15 -32.90 -10.34
CA THR A 502 1.56 -32.73 -9.97
C THR A 502 1.80 -31.22 -9.95
N PRO A 503 2.12 -30.61 -8.79
CA PRO A 503 2.39 -29.19 -8.71
C PRO A 503 3.48 -28.80 -9.70
N LYS A 504 3.25 -27.75 -10.50
CA LYS A 504 4.29 -27.26 -11.41
C LYS A 504 5.38 -26.60 -10.57
N PRO A 505 6.67 -26.93 -10.77
CA PRO A 505 7.76 -26.29 -10.05
C PRO A 505 7.80 -24.79 -10.34
N ILE A 506 7.96 -23.97 -9.29
CA ILE A 506 8.20 -22.54 -9.38
C ILE A 506 9.71 -22.32 -9.39
N TYR A 507 10.19 -21.65 -10.42
CA TYR A 507 11.58 -21.26 -10.57
C TYR A 507 11.71 -19.75 -10.41
N VAL A 508 12.68 -19.30 -9.64
CA VAL A 508 12.98 -17.87 -9.42
C VAL A 508 14.47 -17.58 -9.61
N PRO A 509 14.86 -16.37 -10.06
CA PRO A 509 16.26 -15.97 -10.05
C PRO A 509 16.80 -15.92 -8.62
N VAL A 510 18.07 -16.33 -8.45
CA VAL A 510 18.73 -16.22 -7.14
C VAL A 510 19.37 -14.85 -7.03
N LEU A 511 18.58 -13.91 -6.52
CA LEU A 511 18.95 -12.49 -6.38
C LEU A 511 19.86 -12.25 -5.18
N ASN A 512 20.53 -11.10 -5.19
CA ASN A 512 21.44 -10.71 -4.11
C ASN A 512 20.69 -10.52 -2.78
N PRO A 513 21.06 -11.26 -1.71
CA PRO A 513 20.36 -11.20 -0.44
C PRO A 513 20.73 -10.00 0.44
N LYS A 514 21.63 -9.10 -0.02
CA LYS A 514 22.21 -8.00 0.76
C LYS A 514 21.20 -6.96 1.24
N TYR A 515 20.07 -6.80 0.54
CA TYR A 515 19.13 -5.70 0.81
C TYR A 515 18.17 -6.09 1.94
N ASN A 516 18.65 -5.88 3.18
CA ASN A 516 17.94 -6.17 4.42
C ASN A 516 18.11 -4.98 5.39
N SER A 517 17.01 -4.41 5.87
CA SER A 517 17.00 -3.26 6.81
C SER A 517 17.10 -3.67 8.28
N GLY A 518 16.91 -4.96 8.58
CA GLY A 518 16.67 -5.51 9.90
C GLY A 518 15.19 -5.79 10.19
N ARG A 519 14.26 -5.07 9.54
CA ARG A 519 12.79 -5.28 9.64
C ARG A 519 12.16 -5.79 8.34
N TYR A 520 12.81 -5.60 7.20
CA TYR A 520 12.43 -6.23 5.94
C TYR A 520 13.63 -6.61 5.09
N LYS A 521 13.38 -7.46 4.10
CA LYS A 521 14.26 -7.80 3.00
C LYS A 521 13.52 -7.55 1.68
N ILE A 522 14.23 -6.95 0.72
CA ILE A 522 13.75 -6.83 -0.66
C ILE A 522 14.71 -7.53 -1.62
N GLU A 523 14.18 -8.03 -2.72
CA GLU A 523 14.98 -8.51 -3.84
C GLU A 523 14.75 -7.62 -5.04
N ILE A 524 15.83 -7.07 -5.58
CA ILE A 524 15.80 -6.10 -6.67
C ILE A 524 16.34 -6.73 -7.95
N ILE A 525 15.68 -6.47 -9.07
CA ILE A 525 16.03 -6.99 -10.37
C ILE A 525 15.87 -5.92 -11.47
N PRO A 526 16.88 -5.69 -12.33
CA PRO A 526 16.76 -4.75 -13.44
C PRO A 526 16.03 -5.39 -14.63
N LEU A 527 14.87 -4.85 -14.99
CA LEU A 527 14.03 -5.37 -16.07
C LEU A 527 13.79 -4.32 -17.16
N ALA A 528 13.66 -4.80 -18.39
CA ALA A 528 13.27 -3.97 -19.52
C ALA A 528 11.82 -3.49 -19.35
N GLN A 529 11.60 -2.17 -19.44
CA GLN A 529 10.30 -1.52 -19.45
C GLN A 529 9.92 -1.23 -20.91
N TYR A 530 8.72 -1.61 -21.34
CA TYR A 530 8.24 -1.51 -22.73
C TYR A 530 7.00 -0.64 -22.83
#